data_AF-A0A9Q2FMW0-F1
#
_entry.id   AF-A0A9Q2FMW0-F1
#
_cell.length_a   1.000
_cell.length_b   1.000
_cell.length_c   1.000
_cell.angle_alpha   90.00
_cell.angle_beta   90.00
_cell.angle_gamma   90.00
#
_symmetry.space_group_name_H-M   'P 1'
#
loop_
_entity.id
_entity.type
_entity.pdbx_description
1 polymer ?
#
loop_
_entity_poly.entity_id
_entity_poly.type
_entity_poly.pdbx_seq_one_letter_code
_entity_poly.pdbx_strand_id
1 'polypeptide(L)'
;MMKPVFVISCHGDMADLKIRHPFPLLAMSPMGAGNSFGVPWWLQVVGDARSVSILDCGASAALARIALLAGIGWVVCKASPRQLTALYSDEPHRGRILTARPQATPWPR
;
A
#
# COMPACT_ATOMS: atom_id res chain seq x y z
N MET A 1 -0.94 17.15 9.33
CA MET A 1 -2.22 16.91 8.64
C MET A 1 -2.17 15.51 8.04
N MET A 2 -3.10 14.62 8.38
CA MET A 2 -3.10 13.24 7.89
C MET A 2 -3.60 13.25 6.43
N LYS A 3 -2.84 12.69 5.49
CA LYS A 3 -3.25 12.65 4.07
C LYS A 3 -4.48 11.74 3.91
N PRO A 4 -5.47 12.09 3.07
CA PRO A 4 -6.59 11.21 2.77
C PRO A 4 -6.08 9.92 2.11
N VAL A 5 -6.73 8.80 2.43
CA VAL A 5 -6.34 7.47 1.94
C VAL A 5 -7.50 6.89 1.13
N PHE A 6 -7.33 6.74 -0.18
CA PHE A 6 -8.38 6.22 -1.05
C PHE A 6 -8.11 4.78 -1.43
N VAL A 7 -9.14 3.93 -1.32
CA VAL A 7 -9.04 2.55 -1.80
C VAL A 7 -9.33 2.51 -3.30
N ILE A 8 -8.38 1.99 -4.07
CA ILE A 8 -8.48 1.83 -5.53
C ILE A 8 -8.15 0.40 -5.93
N SER A 9 -8.71 -0.03 -7.06
CA SER A 9 -8.58 -1.41 -7.56
C SER A 9 -8.06 -1.49 -9.00
N CYS A 10 -8.03 -0.39 -9.73
CA CYS A 10 -7.57 -0.38 -11.11
C CYS A 10 -6.85 0.93 -11.44
N HIS A 11 -6.15 0.95 -12.58
CA HIS A 11 -5.46 2.13 -13.07
C HIS A 11 -6.42 3.30 -13.36
N GLY A 12 -7.64 3.00 -13.80
CA GLY A 12 -8.70 4.01 -14.03
C GLY A 12 -9.03 4.78 -12.75
N ASP A 13 -9.26 4.08 -11.64
CA ASP A 13 -9.50 4.71 -10.32
C ASP A 13 -8.35 5.67 -9.94
N MET A 14 -7.09 5.28 -10.19
CA MET A 14 -5.92 6.11 -9.91
C MET A 14 -5.89 7.37 -10.77
N ALA A 15 -6.19 7.24 -12.06
CA ALA A 15 -6.24 8.35 -12.99
C ALA A 15 -7.34 9.36 -12.59
N ASP A 16 -8.53 8.85 -12.27
CA ASP A 16 -9.66 9.67 -11.83
C ASP A 16 -9.38 10.40 -10.52
N LEU A 17 -8.77 9.72 -9.55
CA LEU A 17 -8.36 10.35 -8.28
C LEU A 17 -7.36 11.48 -8.51
N LYS A 18 -6.36 11.30 -9.38
CA LYS A 18 -5.38 12.35 -9.69
C LYS A 18 -6.03 13.59 -10.29
N ILE A 19 -7.09 13.42 -11.10
CA ILE A 19 -7.83 14.52 -11.71
C ILE A 19 -8.71 15.23 -10.67
N ARG A 20 -9.43 14.46 -9.84
CA ARG A 20 -10.43 15.01 -8.91
C ARG A 20 -9.83 15.54 -7.60
N HIS A 21 -8.63 15.11 -7.22
CA HIS A 21 -7.97 15.49 -5.98
C HIS A 21 -6.61 16.16 -6.24
N PRO A 22 -6.56 17.50 -6.32
CA PRO A 22 -5.32 18.24 -6.57
C PRO A 22 -4.36 18.27 -5.36
N PHE A 23 -4.80 17.76 -4.20
CA PHE A 23 -4.01 17.73 -2.98
C PHE A 23 -3.32 16.37 -2.78
N PRO A 24 -2.19 16.32 -2.02
CA PRO A 24 -1.51 15.07 -1.72
C PRO A 24 -2.42 14.02 -1.07
N LEU A 25 -2.52 12.84 -1.69
CA LEU A 25 -3.29 11.69 -1.22
C LEU A 25 -2.42 10.44 -1.09
N LEU A 26 -2.98 9.39 -0.49
CA LEU A 26 -2.42 8.04 -0.52
C LEU A 26 -3.39 7.10 -1.22
N ALA A 27 -2.89 6.34 -2.19
CA ALA A 27 -3.64 5.24 -2.80
C ALA A 27 -3.44 3.97 -1.97
N MET A 28 -4.49 3.22 -1.68
CA MET A 28 -4.42 1.96 -0.94
C MET A 28 -5.11 0.84 -1.72
N SER A 29 -4.49 -0.33 -1.78
CA SER A 29 -5.09 -1.49 -2.45
C SER A 29 -6.32 -2.02 -1.69
N PRO A 30 -7.18 -2.85 -2.30
CA PRO A 30 -8.19 -3.62 -1.56
C PRO A 30 -7.54 -4.54 -0.52
N MET A 31 -8.35 -5.08 0.40
CA MET A 31 -7.86 -5.96 1.47
C MET A 31 -7.26 -7.23 0.87
N GLY A 32 -6.08 -7.61 1.35
CA GLY A 32 -5.37 -8.82 0.89
C GLY A 32 -4.89 -8.81 -0.55
N ALA A 33 -5.04 -7.70 -1.29
CA ALA A 33 -4.78 -7.65 -2.73
C ALA A 33 -3.33 -8.01 -3.09
N GLY A 34 -2.37 -7.74 -2.21
CA GLY A 34 -0.99 -8.18 -2.40
C GLY A 34 -0.86 -9.70 -2.49
N ASN A 35 -1.58 -10.45 -1.64
CA ASN A 35 -1.54 -11.92 -1.71
C ASN A 35 -2.32 -12.47 -2.91
N SER A 36 -3.37 -11.78 -3.35
CA SER A 36 -4.21 -12.22 -4.47
C SER A 36 -3.62 -11.91 -5.84
N PHE A 37 -3.00 -10.73 -6.00
CA PHE A 37 -2.57 -10.21 -7.30
C PHE A 37 -1.07 -9.87 -7.37
N GLY A 38 -0.39 -9.80 -6.23
CA GLY A 38 1.04 -9.54 -6.15
C GLY A 38 1.44 -8.07 -6.32
N VAL A 39 2.74 -7.83 -6.13
CA VAL A 39 3.38 -6.52 -6.30
C VAL A 39 3.31 -5.99 -7.74
N PRO A 40 3.55 -6.80 -8.80
CA PRO A 40 3.52 -6.30 -10.17
C PRO A 40 2.18 -5.67 -10.57
N TRP A 41 1.07 -6.28 -10.16
CA TRP A 41 -0.27 -5.73 -10.37
C TRP A 41 -0.42 -4.37 -9.71
N TRP A 42 -0.02 -4.23 -8.44
CA TRP A 42 -0.17 -2.97 -7.74
C TRP A 42 0.64 -1.84 -8.40
N LEU A 43 1.86 -2.15 -8.86
CA LEU A 43 2.70 -1.21 -9.60
C LEU A 43 2.03 -0.74 -10.90
N GLN A 44 1.30 -1.61 -11.60
CA GLN A 44 0.52 -1.22 -12.79
C GLN A 44 -0.66 -0.30 -12.42
N VAL A 45 -1.34 -0.57 -11.30
CA VAL A 45 -2.45 0.26 -10.83
C VAL A 45 -1.99 1.68 -10.49
N VAL A 46 -0.92 1.83 -9.70
CA VAL A 46 -0.50 3.14 -9.18
C VAL A 46 0.50 3.88 -10.09
N GLY A 47 1.24 3.16 -10.94
CA GLY A 47 2.30 3.72 -11.79
C GLY A 47 3.31 4.55 -10.99
N ASP A 48 3.55 5.78 -11.44
CA ASP A 48 4.51 6.71 -10.82
C ASP A 48 4.14 7.11 -9.38
N ALA A 49 2.90 6.88 -8.95
CA ALA A 49 2.45 7.16 -7.59
C ALA A 49 2.82 6.06 -6.58
N ARG A 50 3.65 5.07 -6.96
CA ARG A 50 4.04 3.95 -6.08
C ARG A 50 4.58 4.40 -4.71
N SER A 51 5.38 5.45 -4.65
CA SER A 51 5.96 5.96 -3.41
C SER A 51 4.94 6.61 -2.47
N VAL A 52 3.76 6.98 -2.99
CA VAL A 52 2.62 7.52 -2.25
C VAL A 52 1.45 6.53 -2.23
N SER A 53 1.77 5.24 -2.12
CA SER A 53 0.79 4.15 -2.13
C SER A 53 0.99 3.14 -1.00
N ILE A 54 -0.07 2.40 -0.69
CA ILE A 54 -0.14 1.39 0.37
C ILE A 54 -0.63 0.07 -0.24
N LEU A 55 0.17 -0.99 -0.14
CA LEU A 55 -0.25 -2.34 -0.55
C LEU A 55 -0.62 -3.18 0.67
N ASP A 56 -1.81 -3.78 0.67
CA ASP A 56 -2.22 -4.74 1.69
C ASP A 56 -1.67 -6.14 1.38
N CYS A 57 -0.62 -6.53 2.12
CA CYS A 57 0.10 -7.80 1.96
C CYS A 57 -0.44 -8.92 2.86
N GLY A 58 -1.53 -8.68 3.62
CA GLY A 58 -2.07 -9.65 4.56
C GLY A 58 -1.01 -10.21 5.52
N ALA A 59 -0.94 -11.54 5.66
CA ALA A 59 0.01 -12.21 6.57
C ALA A 59 1.40 -12.50 5.98
N SER A 60 1.73 -12.01 4.78
CA SER A 60 2.99 -12.34 4.10
C SER A 60 4.07 -11.28 4.32
N ALA A 61 5.01 -11.56 5.24
CA ALA A 61 6.16 -10.68 5.48
C ALA A 61 7.14 -10.63 4.29
N ALA A 62 7.29 -11.74 3.56
CA ALA A 62 8.12 -11.79 2.36
C ALA A 62 7.57 -10.85 1.27
N LEU A 63 6.25 -10.89 1.03
CA LEU A 63 5.60 -9.99 0.08
C LEU A 63 5.70 -8.53 0.51
N ALA A 64 5.50 -8.25 1.80
CA ALA A 64 5.67 -6.91 2.37
C ALA A 64 7.09 -6.36 2.09
N ARG A 65 8.13 -7.18 2.27
CA ARG A 65 9.51 -6.80 1.94
C ARG A 65 9.69 -6.52 0.45
N ILE A 66 9.21 -7.41 -0.42
CA ILE A 66 9.31 -7.24 -1.88
C ILE A 66 8.63 -5.94 -2.32
N ALA A 67 7.46 -5.63 -1.76
CA ALA A 67 6.72 -4.41 -2.06
C ALA A 67 7.51 -3.14 -1.70
N LEU A 68 8.11 -3.11 -0.49
CA LEU A 68 8.91 -1.98 -0.03
C LEU A 68 10.17 -1.78 -0.89
N LEU A 69 10.85 -2.87 -1.25
CA LEU A 69 11.99 -2.86 -2.18
C LEU A 69 11.60 -2.37 -3.57
N ALA A 70 10.38 -2.65 -4.02
CA ALA A 70 9.84 -2.15 -5.29
C ALA A 70 9.45 -0.65 -5.25
N GLY A 71 9.66 0.04 -4.14
CA GLY A 71 9.40 1.47 -3.99
C GLY A 71 7.95 1.81 -3.61
N ILE A 72 7.14 0.83 -3.20
CA ILE A 72 5.79 1.07 -2.67
C ILE A 72 5.91 1.78 -1.32
N GLY A 73 5.25 2.93 -1.15
CA GLY A 73 5.38 3.81 0.01
C GLY A 73 5.21 3.10 1.36
N TRP A 74 4.13 2.34 1.52
CA TRP A 74 3.83 1.60 2.75
C TRP A 74 3.20 0.24 2.45
N VAL A 75 3.20 -0.65 3.43
CA VAL A 75 2.53 -1.95 3.36
C VAL A 75 1.69 -2.20 4.59
N VAL A 76 0.52 -2.82 4.42
CA VAL A 76 -0.21 -3.41 5.55
C VAL A 76 0.23 -4.87 5.68
N CYS A 77 0.76 -5.24 6.84
CA CYS A 77 1.24 -6.60 7.11
C CYS A 77 0.80 -7.06 8.50
N LYS A 78 0.07 -8.18 8.55
CA LYS A 78 -0.44 -8.85 9.75
C LYS A 78 0.22 -10.21 9.95
N ALA A 79 1.49 -10.33 9.57
CA ALA A 79 2.27 -11.56 9.77
C ALA A 79 2.46 -11.89 11.26
N SER A 80 2.94 -13.08 11.57
CA SER A 80 3.23 -13.46 12.96
C SER A 80 4.28 -12.52 13.60
N PRO A 81 4.31 -12.37 14.94
CA PRO A 81 5.26 -11.49 15.62
C PRO A 81 6.73 -11.77 15.28
N ARG A 82 7.11 -13.04 15.09
CA ARG A 82 8.47 -13.42 14.69
C ARG A 82 8.80 -12.93 13.28
N GLN A 83 7.86 -13.05 12.34
CA GLN A 83 8.05 -12.55 10.97
C GLN A 83 8.07 -11.02 10.92
N LEU A 84 7.24 -10.35 11.72
CA LEU A 84 7.29 -8.89 11.85
C LEU A 84 8.62 -8.42 12.44
N THR A 85 9.14 -9.11 13.46
CA THR A 85 10.46 -8.81 14.04
C THR A 85 11.56 -8.90 12.98
N ALA A 86 11.55 -9.95 12.16
CA ALA A 86 12.49 -10.08 11.05
C ALA A 86 12.31 -8.95 10.02
N LEU A 87 11.08 -8.57 9.69
CA LEU A 87 10.79 -7.48 8.75
C LEU A 87 11.25 -6.12 9.28
N TYR A 88 11.11 -5.86 10.59
CA TYR A 88 11.55 -4.64 11.25
C TYR A 88 13.07 -4.49 11.37
N SER A 89 13.83 -5.58 11.22
CA SER A 89 15.30 -5.51 11.19
C SER A 89 15.85 -4.76 9.96
N ASP A 90 15.02 -4.55 8.94
CA ASP A 90 15.32 -3.72 7.78
C ASP A 90 15.01 -2.25 8.08
N GLU A 91 15.96 -1.56 8.72
CA GLU A 91 15.80 -0.20 9.26
C GLU A 91 15.25 0.83 8.24
N PRO A 92 15.68 0.87 6.96
CA PRO A 92 15.08 1.75 5.94
C PRO A 92 13.57 1.59 5.74
N HIS A 93 13.02 0.41 6.06
CA HIS A 93 11.64 0.03 5.79
C HIS A 93 10.77 -0.08 7.04
N ARG A 94 11.38 -0.05 8.22
CA ARG A 94 10.70 -0.22 9.52
C ARG A 94 9.50 0.70 9.70
N GLY A 95 9.66 1.99 9.40
CA GLY A 95 8.59 3.00 9.51
C GLY A 95 7.50 2.92 8.43
N ARG A 96 7.64 2.00 7.47
CA ARG A 96 6.75 1.85 6.31
C ARG A 96 5.83 0.62 6.40
N ILE A 97 5.89 -0.12 7.51
CA ILE A 97 5.10 -1.31 7.78
C ILE A 97 3.97 -0.96 8.75
N LEU A 98 2.74 -1.16 8.30
CA LEU A 98 1.52 -0.89 9.05
C LEU A 98 0.91 -2.21 9.51
N THR A 99 0.74 -2.39 10.82
CA THR A 99 0.07 -3.58 11.39
C THR A 99 -1.45 -3.48 11.36
N ALA A 100 -1.97 -2.28 11.15
CA ALA A 100 -3.37 -1.99 10.94
C ALA A 100 -3.57 -1.25 9.61
N ARG A 101 -4.73 -1.48 8.99
CA ARG A 101 -5.10 -0.81 7.75
C ARG A 101 -5.56 0.62 8.08
N PRO A 102 -5.02 1.67 7.41
CA PRO A 102 -5.52 3.02 7.57
C PRO A 102 -7.02 3.14 7.26
N GLN A 103 -7.69 4.09 7.91
CA GLN A 103 -9.08 4.39 7.59
C GLN A 103 -9.17 4.96 6.18
N ALA A 104 -10.04 4.36 5.36
CA ALA A 104 -10.27 4.85 4.02
C ALA A 104 -11.14 6.10 4.03
N THR A 105 -10.78 7.07 3.20
CA THR A 105 -11.60 8.22 2.86
C THR A 105 -12.72 7.75 1.92
N PRO A 106 -14.00 8.00 2.24
CA PRO A 106 -15.12 7.69 1.36
C PRO A 106 -14.99 8.46 0.04
N TRP A 107 -15.23 7.80 -1.08
CA TRP A 107 -15.34 8.45 -2.38
C TRP A 107 -16.24 7.63 -3.31
N PRO A 108 -17.04 8.29 -4.17
CA PRO A 108 -17.88 7.60 -5.15
C PRO A 108 -16.99 7.06 -6.29
N ARG A 109 -17.05 5.74 -6.51
CA ARG A 109 -16.45 5.08 -7.67
C ARG A 109 -17.43 5.07 -8.83
#